data_AF-A0A5C2RXC3-F1
#
_entry.id   AF-A0A5C2RXC3-F1
#
_cell.length_a   1.000
_cell.length_b   1.000
_cell.length_c   1.000
_cell.angle_alpha   90.00
_cell.angle_beta   90.00
_cell.angle_gamma   90.00
#
_symmetry.space_group_name_H-M   'P 1'
#
loop_
_entity.id
_entity.type
_entity.pdbx_description
1 polymer ?
#
loop_
_entity_poly.entity_id
_entity_poly.type
_entity_poly.pdbx_seq_one_letter_code
_entity_poly.pdbx_strand_id
1 'polypeptide(L)'
;MTTANVEDGLPFPDFASMLPRADRASLAGLTTAEIRSWTAARADEYRSFALALLTICNTVAPIHCLPNEVLSRVIAHSWHDRNSLRLAHVCRRWRSVVLATPEFWVNAARRDTLTISARRPRDLRGYIAALLERSGNHAIEPSFDTFDSTLHGSLGPHLWRIRSLTVRGFHTVEDVAGLFRLLRNGMPALETLVI
;
A
#
# COMPACT_ATOMS: atom_id res chain seq x y z
N MET A 1 -29.46 -5.58 53.86
CA MET A 1 -29.53 -5.14 52.45
C MET A 1 -29.03 -3.71 52.39
N THR A 2 -27.81 -3.48 51.89
CA THR A 2 -27.48 -2.53 50.79
C THR A 2 -26.02 -2.81 50.43
N THR A 3 -25.79 -2.97 49.14
CA THR A 3 -24.67 -3.65 48.48
C THR A 3 -23.35 -2.88 48.51
N ALA A 4 -22.26 -3.59 48.81
CA ALA A 4 -20.91 -3.09 48.63
C ALA A 4 -20.61 -2.89 47.13
N ASN A 5 -20.34 -1.64 46.73
CA ASN A 5 -19.66 -1.34 45.48
C ASN A 5 -18.20 -1.77 45.64
N VAL A 6 -17.88 -2.98 45.20
CA VAL A 6 -16.50 -3.34 44.88
C VAL A 6 -16.18 -2.58 43.60
N GLU A 7 -15.46 -1.47 43.72
CA GLU A 7 -14.78 -0.87 42.58
C GLU A 7 -13.86 -1.96 42.01
N ASP A 8 -14.31 -2.58 40.92
CA ASP A 8 -13.53 -3.55 40.15
C ASP A 8 -12.15 -2.94 39.92
N GLY A 9 -11.10 -3.55 40.47
CA GLY A 9 -9.69 -3.12 40.36
C GLY A 9 -9.12 -3.25 38.96
N LEU A 10 -9.93 -2.94 37.95
CA LEU A 10 -9.62 -2.97 36.54
C LEU A 10 -8.90 -1.68 36.15
N PRO A 11 -7.68 -1.76 35.60
CA PRO A 11 -7.05 -0.61 35.00
C PRO A 11 -7.88 -0.14 33.79
N PHE A 12 -8.27 1.13 33.77
CA PHE A 12 -9.03 1.80 32.69
C PHE A 12 -10.44 1.21 32.42
N PRO A 13 -11.40 1.41 33.33
CA PRO A 13 -12.71 0.74 33.32
C PRO A 13 -13.53 1.01 32.05
N ASP A 14 -13.49 2.23 31.49
CA ASP A 14 -14.23 2.59 30.28
C ASP A 14 -13.83 1.72 29.08
N PHE A 15 -12.53 1.45 28.93
CA PHE A 15 -12.00 0.63 27.83
C PHE A 15 -12.06 -0.87 28.15
N ALA A 16 -11.81 -1.25 29.40
CA ALA A 16 -11.86 -2.64 29.84
C ALA A 16 -13.26 -3.24 29.69
N SER A 17 -14.33 -2.44 29.82
CA SER A 17 -15.72 -2.88 29.63
C SER A 17 -16.02 -3.44 28.23
N MET A 18 -15.29 -2.98 27.20
CA MET A 18 -15.43 -3.46 25.82
C MET A 18 -14.74 -4.81 25.58
N LEU A 19 -13.90 -5.26 26.52
CA LEU A 19 -13.20 -6.53 26.41
C LEU A 19 -14.04 -7.70 26.92
N PRO A 20 -13.87 -8.91 26.34
CA PRO A 20 -14.47 -10.12 26.87
C PRO A 20 -14.14 -10.35 28.35
N ARG A 21 -15.03 -11.08 29.05
CA ARG A 21 -14.90 -11.28 30.50
C ARG A 21 -13.60 -11.96 30.93
N ALA A 22 -13.10 -12.89 30.12
CA ALA A 22 -11.83 -13.59 30.37
C ALA A 22 -10.64 -12.61 30.37
N ASP A 23 -10.61 -11.72 29.39
CA ASP A 23 -9.59 -10.69 29.20
C ASP A 23 -9.58 -9.66 30.33
N ARG A 24 -10.77 -9.25 30.78
CA ARG A 24 -10.91 -8.40 31.97
C ARG A 24 -10.31 -9.05 33.21
N ALA A 25 -10.55 -10.35 33.40
CA ALA A 25 -9.97 -11.08 34.52
C ALA A 25 -8.45 -11.18 34.43
N SER A 26 -7.88 -11.31 33.23
CA SER A 26 -6.42 -11.33 33.02
C SER A 26 -5.75 -9.97 33.22
N LEU A 27 -6.48 -8.87 33.09
CA LEU A 27 -5.97 -7.52 33.36
C LEU A 27 -5.91 -7.18 34.85
N ALA A 28 -6.74 -7.84 35.67
CA ALA A 28 -6.77 -7.60 37.10
C ALA A 28 -5.46 -8.06 37.76
N GLY A 29 -4.78 -7.12 38.42
CA GLY A 29 -3.56 -7.40 39.18
C GLY A 29 -2.24 -7.33 38.40
N LEU A 30 -2.26 -6.97 37.11
CA LEU A 30 -1.04 -6.72 36.34
C LEU A 30 -0.43 -5.34 36.67
N THR A 31 0.91 -5.25 36.60
CA THR A 31 1.63 -3.98 36.66
C THR A 31 1.50 -3.20 35.33
N THR A 32 1.80 -1.90 35.33
CA THR A 32 1.69 -1.05 34.12
C THR A 32 2.51 -1.58 32.91
N ALA A 33 3.70 -2.14 33.15
CA ALA A 33 4.53 -2.71 32.10
C ALA A 33 3.91 -4.00 31.52
N GLU A 34 3.37 -4.85 32.40
CA GLU A 34 2.68 -6.08 32.02
C GLU A 34 1.37 -5.79 31.29
N ILE A 35 0.59 -4.81 31.74
CA ILE A 35 -0.62 -4.34 31.05
C ILE A 35 -0.28 -3.93 29.62
N ARG A 36 0.78 -3.14 29.41
CA ARG A 36 1.16 -2.70 28.06
C ARG A 36 1.57 -3.88 27.17
N SER A 37 2.37 -4.81 27.68
CA SER A 37 2.81 -6.00 26.94
C SER A 37 1.64 -6.91 26.60
N TRP A 38 0.79 -7.20 27.60
CA TRP A 38 -0.38 -8.05 27.48
C TRP A 38 -1.43 -7.46 26.52
N THR A 39 -1.74 -6.16 26.64
CA THR A 39 -2.72 -5.50 25.75
C THR A 39 -2.24 -5.46 24.31
N ALA A 40 -0.94 -5.25 24.06
CA ALA A 40 -0.38 -5.31 22.71
C ALA A 40 -0.51 -6.73 22.11
N ALA A 41 -0.09 -7.76 22.85
CA ALA A 41 -0.20 -9.15 22.41
C ALA A 41 -1.65 -9.57 22.15
N ARG A 42 -2.57 -9.16 23.03
CA ARG A 42 -4.00 -9.49 22.91
C ARG A 42 -4.67 -8.73 21.76
N ALA A 43 -4.28 -7.49 21.51
CA ALA A 43 -4.74 -6.73 20.34
C ALA A 43 -4.29 -7.39 19.02
N ASP A 44 -3.07 -7.90 18.95
CA ASP A 44 -2.57 -8.65 17.80
C ASP A 44 -3.35 -9.96 17.58
N GLU A 45 -3.70 -10.67 18.66
CA GLU A 45 -4.52 -11.87 18.59
C GLU A 45 -5.94 -11.58 18.09
N TYR A 46 -6.61 -10.56 18.63
CA TYR A 46 -7.92 -10.13 18.13
C TYR A 46 -7.89 -9.70 16.67
N ARG A 47 -6.83 -9.00 16.27
CA ARG A 47 -6.60 -8.67 14.86
C ARG A 47 -6.49 -9.93 14.02
N SER A 48 -5.79 -10.96 14.48
CA SER A 48 -5.68 -12.25 13.80
C SER A 48 -7.05 -12.92 13.63
N PHE A 49 -7.87 -12.97 14.69
CA PHE A 49 -9.23 -13.52 14.61
C PHE A 49 -10.13 -12.73 13.66
N ALA A 50 -10.11 -11.41 13.72
CA ALA A 50 -10.88 -10.56 12.81
C ALA A 50 -10.48 -10.83 11.35
N LEU A 51 -9.18 -10.94 11.05
CA LEU A 51 -8.68 -11.28 9.72
C LEU A 51 -9.10 -12.69 9.28
N ALA A 52 -9.16 -13.67 10.18
CA ALA A 52 -9.62 -15.01 9.88
C ALA A 52 -11.12 -15.03 9.53
N LEU A 53 -11.96 -14.36 10.33
CA LEU A 53 -13.40 -14.22 10.08
C LEU A 53 -13.68 -13.51 8.76
N LEU A 54 -12.98 -12.40 8.49
CA LEU A 54 -13.08 -11.69 7.20
C LEU A 54 -12.64 -12.58 6.03
N THR A 55 -11.60 -13.40 6.21
CA THR A 55 -11.17 -14.35 5.19
C THR A 55 -12.28 -15.35 4.88
N ILE A 56 -12.93 -15.92 5.89
CA ILE A 56 -14.07 -16.85 5.71
C ILE A 56 -15.22 -16.15 4.98
N CYS A 57 -15.64 -14.96 5.44
CA CYS A 57 -16.69 -14.18 4.78
C CYS A 57 -16.36 -13.88 3.31
N ASN A 58 -15.11 -13.54 3.01
CA ASN A 58 -14.67 -13.34 1.65
C ASN A 58 -14.72 -14.64 0.85
N THR A 59 -14.27 -15.79 1.38
CA THR A 59 -14.29 -17.06 0.61
C THR A 59 -15.69 -17.46 0.13
N VAL A 60 -16.75 -17.06 0.82
CA VAL A 60 -18.14 -17.35 0.43
C VAL A 60 -18.77 -16.26 -0.44
N ALA A 61 -18.11 -15.12 -0.66
CA ALA A 61 -18.66 -14.05 -1.47
C ALA A 61 -18.58 -14.39 -2.98
N PRO A 62 -19.61 -14.08 -3.80
CA PRO A 62 -19.68 -14.49 -5.21
C PRO A 62 -18.47 -14.10 -6.07
N ILE A 63 -17.83 -12.97 -5.75
CA ILE A 63 -16.64 -12.50 -6.47
C ILE A 63 -15.42 -13.41 -6.26
N HIS A 64 -15.41 -14.24 -5.22
CA HIS A 64 -14.41 -15.27 -4.98
C HIS A 64 -14.66 -16.56 -5.78
N CYS A 65 -15.81 -16.69 -6.45
CA CYS A 65 -16.06 -17.77 -7.41
C CYS A 65 -15.55 -17.45 -8.82
N LEU A 66 -15.17 -16.20 -9.10
CA LEU A 66 -14.59 -15.84 -10.39
C LEU A 66 -13.24 -16.54 -10.57
N PRO A 67 -12.88 -17.01 -11.79
CA PRO A 67 -11.52 -17.41 -12.13
C PRO A 67 -10.52 -16.24 -11.97
N ASN A 68 -9.24 -16.56 -11.79
CA ASN A 68 -8.20 -15.53 -11.61
C ASN A 68 -8.07 -14.62 -12.84
N GLU A 69 -8.28 -15.17 -14.03
CA GLU A 69 -8.21 -14.45 -15.31
C GLU A 69 -9.28 -13.35 -15.38
N VAL A 70 -10.50 -13.66 -14.93
CA VAL A 70 -11.60 -12.69 -14.89
C VAL A 70 -11.32 -11.63 -13.83
N LEU A 71 -10.87 -12.05 -12.65
CA LEU A 71 -10.54 -11.13 -11.57
C LEU A 71 -9.38 -10.19 -11.95
N SER A 72 -8.33 -10.70 -12.60
CA SER A 72 -7.23 -9.90 -13.16
C SER A 72 -7.74 -8.87 -14.17
N ARG A 73 -8.64 -9.27 -15.07
CA ARG A 73 -9.22 -8.33 -16.05
C ARG A 73 -10.01 -7.22 -15.39
N VAL A 74 -10.80 -7.53 -14.35
CA VAL A 74 -11.51 -6.51 -13.56
C VAL A 74 -10.53 -5.60 -12.85
N ILE A 75 -9.51 -6.17 -12.19
CA ILE A 75 -8.48 -5.41 -11.49
C ILE A 75 -7.73 -4.48 -12.44
N ALA A 76 -7.31 -4.96 -13.62
CA ALA A 76 -6.59 -4.16 -14.61
C ALA A 76 -7.33 -2.84 -14.95
N HIS A 77 -8.67 -2.85 -14.97
CA HIS A 77 -9.50 -1.70 -15.29
C HIS A 77 -9.95 -0.87 -14.07
N SER A 78 -9.57 -1.29 -12.86
CA SER A 78 -10.04 -0.69 -11.61
C SER A 78 -9.15 0.44 -11.07
N TRP A 79 -8.04 0.77 -11.75
CA TRP A 79 -7.18 1.88 -11.35
C TRP A 79 -7.87 3.23 -11.61
N HIS A 80 -8.06 3.99 -10.55
CA HIS A 80 -8.57 5.37 -10.58
C HIS A 80 -7.55 6.32 -9.92
N ASP A 81 -7.13 5.99 -8.71
CA ASP A 81 -6.16 6.73 -7.92
C ASP A 81 -5.40 5.78 -6.97
N ARG A 82 -4.59 6.33 -6.07
CA ARG A 82 -3.88 5.51 -5.07
C ARG A 82 -4.79 4.78 -4.09
N ASN A 83 -6.07 5.17 -3.93
CA ASN A 83 -7.02 4.39 -3.14
C ASN A 83 -7.36 3.05 -3.80
N SER A 84 -7.16 2.90 -5.11
CA SER A 84 -7.25 1.60 -5.79
C SER A 84 -6.28 0.55 -5.21
N LEU A 85 -5.19 0.95 -4.53
CA LEU A 85 -4.32 0.02 -3.81
C LEU A 85 -5.04 -0.73 -2.67
N ARG A 86 -6.18 -0.21 -2.18
CA ARG A 86 -7.04 -0.89 -1.19
C ARG A 86 -7.61 -2.21 -1.70
N LEU A 87 -7.64 -2.43 -3.02
CA LEU A 87 -8.02 -3.73 -3.60
C LEU A 87 -7.11 -4.86 -3.09
N ALA A 88 -5.83 -4.56 -2.85
CA ALA A 88 -4.87 -5.51 -2.27
C ALA A 88 -5.11 -5.80 -0.77
N HIS A 89 -6.07 -5.11 -0.14
CA HIS A 89 -6.43 -5.28 1.27
C HIS A 89 -7.78 -5.98 1.47
N VAL A 90 -8.51 -6.32 0.40
CA VAL A 90 -9.79 -7.06 0.48
C VAL A 90 -9.55 -8.45 1.08
N CYS A 91 -8.68 -9.24 0.45
CA CYS A 91 -8.22 -10.51 0.99
C CYS A 91 -6.87 -10.93 0.38
N ARG A 92 -6.29 -12.03 0.86
CA ARG A 92 -5.01 -12.58 0.35
C ARG A 92 -5.06 -12.90 -1.15
N ARG A 93 -6.18 -13.43 -1.65
CA ARG A 93 -6.34 -13.74 -3.08
C ARG A 93 -6.32 -12.46 -3.92
N TRP A 94 -7.08 -11.44 -3.56
CA TRP A 94 -7.08 -10.16 -4.28
C TRP A 94 -5.71 -9.50 -4.25
N ARG A 95 -5.03 -9.54 -3.09
CA ARG A 95 -3.64 -9.10 -2.98
C ARG A 95 -2.74 -9.79 -4.01
N SER A 96 -2.79 -11.13 -4.05
CA SER A 96 -1.98 -11.90 -5.00
C SER A 96 -2.30 -11.53 -6.45
N VAL A 97 -3.58 -11.40 -6.80
CA VAL A 97 -3.99 -11.05 -8.17
C VAL A 97 -3.59 -9.62 -8.54
N VAL A 98 -3.78 -8.63 -7.65
CA VAL A 98 -3.34 -7.24 -7.86
C VAL A 98 -1.83 -7.17 -8.09
N LEU A 99 -1.04 -7.86 -7.25
CA LEU A 99 0.41 -7.88 -7.38
C LEU A 99 0.88 -8.56 -8.66
N ALA A 100 0.14 -9.55 -9.16
CA ALA A 100 0.47 -10.33 -10.34
C ALA A 100 -0.18 -9.85 -11.66
N THR A 101 -0.90 -8.72 -11.66
CA THR A 101 -1.57 -8.16 -12.85
C THR A 101 -0.83 -6.91 -13.33
N PRO A 102 0.09 -7.01 -14.30
CA PRO A 102 0.92 -5.88 -14.73
C PRO A 102 0.12 -4.69 -15.28
N GLU A 103 -1.01 -4.94 -15.95
CA GLU A 103 -1.85 -3.92 -16.56
C GLU A 103 -2.42 -2.95 -15.53
N PHE A 104 -2.64 -3.41 -14.29
CA PHE A 104 -3.01 -2.54 -13.17
C PHE A 104 -1.92 -1.51 -12.88
N TRP A 105 -0.66 -1.95 -12.86
CA TRP A 105 0.51 -1.11 -12.58
C TRP A 105 0.88 -0.21 -13.75
N VAL A 106 0.67 -0.66 -15.00
CA VAL A 106 0.78 0.19 -16.19
C VAL A 106 -0.25 1.32 -16.14
N ASN A 107 -1.50 1.00 -15.80
CA ASN A 107 -2.53 2.03 -15.62
C ASN A 107 -2.19 2.99 -14.48
N ALA A 108 -1.59 2.49 -13.40
CA ALA A 108 -1.06 3.32 -12.32
C ALA A 108 0.04 4.26 -12.82
N ALA A 109 1.03 3.76 -13.56
CA ALA A 109 2.13 4.54 -14.12
C ALA A 109 1.62 5.69 -15.00
N ARG A 110 0.60 5.41 -15.81
CA ARG A 110 0.02 6.36 -16.77
C ARG A 110 -0.88 7.41 -16.12
N ARG A 111 -1.70 7.01 -15.15
CA ARG A 111 -2.76 7.86 -14.59
C ARG A 111 -2.38 8.53 -13.27
N ASP A 112 -1.42 7.97 -12.53
CA ASP A 112 -0.93 8.62 -11.32
C ASP A 112 0.05 9.74 -11.68
N THR A 113 -0.04 10.85 -10.95
CA THR A 113 0.99 11.87 -11.02
C THR A 113 1.99 11.63 -9.90
N LEU A 114 3.20 11.23 -10.28
CA LEU A 114 4.28 10.86 -9.37
C LEU A 114 4.95 12.14 -8.84
N THR A 115 4.51 12.60 -7.67
CA THR A 115 5.13 13.74 -6.96
C THR A 115 5.99 13.23 -5.81
N ILE A 116 7.28 13.59 -5.78
CA ILE A 116 8.14 13.39 -4.60
C ILE A 116 8.08 14.67 -3.76
N SER A 117 7.11 14.74 -2.84
CA SER A 117 7.01 15.90 -1.93
C SER A 117 7.88 15.71 -0.71
N ALA A 118 8.74 16.70 -0.41
CA ALA A 118 9.51 16.79 0.82
C ALA A 118 8.64 16.78 2.10
N ARG A 119 7.34 17.10 2.01
CA ARG A 119 6.43 17.18 3.18
C ARG A 119 5.87 15.83 3.62
N ARG A 120 5.92 14.79 2.78
CA ARG A 120 5.54 13.40 3.12
C ARG A 120 6.46 12.38 2.45
N PRO A 121 7.72 12.27 2.90
CA PRO A 121 8.75 11.45 2.26
C PRO A 121 8.61 9.94 2.47
N ARG A 122 7.55 9.43 3.13
CA ARG A 122 7.41 7.98 3.37
C ARG A 122 7.08 7.26 2.05
N ASP A 123 8.16 6.73 1.48
CA ASP A 123 8.26 5.63 0.52
C ASP A 123 7.64 5.82 -0.87
N LEU A 124 7.65 7.03 -1.40
CA LEU A 124 7.31 7.27 -2.81
C LEU A 124 8.34 6.63 -3.76
N ARG A 125 9.61 6.54 -3.36
CA ARG A 125 10.63 5.81 -4.13
C ARG A 125 10.36 4.31 -4.18
N GLY A 126 10.10 3.66 -3.04
CA GLY A 126 9.73 2.24 -3.03
C GLY A 126 8.42 1.99 -3.76
N TYR A 127 7.46 2.92 -3.67
CA TYR A 127 6.24 2.86 -4.49
C TYR A 127 6.54 2.91 -5.99
N ILE A 128 7.34 3.87 -6.46
CA ILE A 128 7.72 4.00 -7.87
C ILE A 128 8.48 2.76 -8.33
N ALA A 129 9.47 2.30 -7.56
CA ALA A 129 10.22 1.08 -7.86
C ALA A 129 9.29 -0.14 -7.99
N ALA A 130 8.38 -0.33 -7.03
CA ALA A 130 7.42 -1.43 -7.05
C ALA A 130 6.42 -1.31 -8.21
N LEU A 131 6.00 -0.10 -8.56
CA LEU A 131 5.11 0.16 -9.70
C LEU A 131 5.81 -0.19 -11.01
N LEU A 132 7.06 0.23 -11.18
CA LEU A 132 7.85 -0.08 -12.35
C LEU A 132 8.07 -1.60 -12.44
N GLU A 133 8.60 -2.22 -11.40
CA GLU A 133 8.85 -3.67 -11.35
C GLU A 133 7.60 -4.49 -11.69
N ARG A 134 6.45 -4.18 -11.06
CA ARG A 134 5.21 -4.93 -11.25
C ARG A 134 4.52 -4.65 -12.58
N SER A 135 4.88 -3.58 -13.28
CA SER A 135 4.45 -3.36 -14.66
C SER A 135 5.07 -4.38 -15.64
N GLY A 136 6.02 -5.22 -15.18
CA GLY A 136 6.58 -6.32 -15.95
C GLY A 136 7.34 -5.83 -17.19
N ASN A 137 7.06 -6.43 -18.35
CA ASN A 137 7.68 -6.03 -19.63
C ASN A 137 6.77 -5.11 -20.47
N HIS A 138 5.70 -4.60 -19.88
CA HIS A 138 4.75 -3.73 -20.60
C HIS A 138 5.32 -2.34 -20.80
N ALA A 139 4.93 -1.70 -21.89
CA ALA A 139 5.19 -0.29 -22.10
C ALA A 139 4.60 0.56 -20.96
N ILE A 140 5.34 1.57 -20.53
CA ILE A 140 4.93 2.47 -19.45
C ILE A 140 5.02 3.93 -19.88
N GLU A 141 4.17 4.73 -19.25
CA GLU A 141 4.01 6.16 -19.55
C GLU A 141 4.04 6.99 -18.26
N PRO A 142 5.15 7.00 -17.51
CA PRO A 142 5.22 7.70 -16.23
C PRO A 142 5.09 9.23 -16.37
N SER A 143 4.31 9.82 -15.48
CA SER A 143 4.15 11.28 -15.34
C SER A 143 4.64 11.74 -13.97
N PHE A 144 5.63 12.63 -13.95
CA PHE A 144 6.20 13.24 -12.75
C PHE A 144 5.73 14.69 -12.61
N ASP A 145 5.12 15.02 -11.47
CA ASP A 145 4.84 16.44 -11.15
C ASP A 145 6.13 17.18 -10.83
N THR A 146 7.04 16.48 -10.16
CA THR A 146 8.39 16.95 -9.94
C THR A 146 9.35 15.79 -10.02
N PHE A 147 10.34 15.91 -10.90
CA PHE A 147 11.37 14.91 -11.10
C PHE A 147 12.48 15.05 -10.04
N ASP A 148 12.97 13.91 -9.57
CA ASP A 148 14.02 13.79 -8.56
C ASP A 148 15.16 12.92 -9.15
N SER A 149 16.37 13.47 -9.16
CA SER A 149 17.59 12.80 -9.64
C SER A 149 17.84 11.44 -8.98
N THR A 150 17.38 11.24 -7.74
CA THR A 150 17.51 9.96 -7.02
C THR A 150 16.70 8.82 -7.63
N LEU A 151 15.71 9.12 -8.48
CA LEU A 151 14.94 8.11 -9.22
C LEU A 151 15.75 7.39 -10.31
N HIS A 152 16.95 7.89 -10.63
CA HIS A 152 17.80 7.32 -11.68
C HIS A 152 17.98 5.80 -11.50
N GLY A 153 18.25 5.35 -10.27
CA GLY A 153 18.44 3.93 -9.97
C GLY A 153 17.18 3.07 -10.18
N SER A 154 15.99 3.64 -9.95
CA SER A 154 14.72 2.94 -10.14
C SER A 154 14.26 2.97 -11.60
N LEU A 155 14.49 4.07 -12.33
CA LEU A 155 14.06 4.21 -13.73
C LEU A 155 15.02 3.54 -14.72
N GLY A 156 16.33 3.51 -14.42
CA GLY A 156 17.38 2.97 -15.27
C GLY A 156 17.06 1.60 -15.88
N PRO A 157 16.67 0.59 -15.08
CA PRO A 157 16.33 -0.75 -15.58
C PRO A 157 15.13 -0.81 -16.52
N HIS A 158 14.32 0.26 -16.58
CA HIS A 158 13.05 0.29 -17.32
C HIS A 158 13.05 1.29 -18.47
N LEU A 159 14.16 1.98 -18.75
CA LEU A 159 14.26 2.99 -19.81
C LEU A 159 13.86 2.45 -21.19
N TRP A 160 14.14 1.17 -21.46
CA TRP A 160 13.89 0.52 -22.75
C TRP A 160 12.41 0.38 -23.13
N ARG A 161 11.49 0.51 -22.17
CA ARG A 161 10.04 0.34 -22.36
C ARG A 161 9.22 1.58 -21.98
N ILE A 162 9.88 2.68 -21.65
CA ILE A 162 9.20 3.97 -21.44
C ILE A 162 8.82 4.51 -22.83
N ARG A 163 7.52 4.62 -23.11
CA ARG A 163 7.01 5.18 -24.38
C ARG A 163 6.70 6.66 -24.29
N SER A 164 6.20 7.10 -23.13
CA SER A 164 5.96 8.50 -22.86
C SER A 164 6.57 8.88 -21.53
N LEU A 165 7.24 10.03 -21.47
CA LEU A 165 7.76 10.59 -20.23
C LEU A 165 7.25 12.02 -20.10
N THR A 166 6.50 12.28 -19.04
CA THR A 166 6.07 13.64 -18.68
C THR A 166 6.76 14.06 -17.39
N VAL A 167 7.38 15.24 -17.40
CA VAL A 167 7.99 15.88 -16.23
C VAL A 167 7.51 17.32 -16.19
N ARG A 168 6.78 17.73 -15.14
CA ARG A 168 6.21 19.09 -15.07
C ARG A 168 7.06 20.08 -14.27
N GLY A 169 8.06 19.59 -13.53
CA GLY A 169 8.83 20.42 -12.63
C GLY A 169 10.09 19.75 -12.11
N PHE A 170 10.96 20.56 -11.53
CA PHE A 170 12.23 20.17 -10.92
C PHE A 170 12.41 20.94 -9.60
N HIS A 171 13.02 20.31 -8.59
CA HIS A 171 13.35 21.00 -7.34
C HIS A 171 14.74 21.66 -7.39
N THR A 172 15.68 21.03 -8.10
CA THR A 172 17.08 21.45 -8.14
C THR A 172 17.68 21.34 -9.54
N VAL A 173 18.81 22.01 -9.76
CA VAL A 173 19.61 21.86 -11.00
C VAL A 173 20.10 20.41 -11.17
N GLU A 174 20.35 19.71 -10.07
CA GLU A 174 20.75 18.30 -10.08
C GLU A 174 19.64 17.39 -10.62
N ASP A 175 18.38 17.71 -10.38
CA ASP A 175 17.23 16.97 -10.93
C ASP A 175 17.16 17.09 -12.45
N VAL A 176 17.39 18.30 -12.96
CA VAL A 176 17.49 18.55 -14.40
C VAL A 176 18.65 17.76 -15.01
N ALA A 177 19.85 17.83 -14.40
CA ALA A 177 21.01 17.07 -14.84
C ALA A 177 20.79 15.54 -14.73
N GLY A 178 20.03 15.08 -13.74
CA GLY A 178 19.60 13.70 -13.57
C GLY A 178 18.72 13.20 -14.71
N LEU A 179 17.74 14.00 -15.13
CA LEU A 179 16.89 13.68 -16.27
C LEU A 179 17.71 13.58 -17.56
N PHE A 180 18.60 14.54 -17.83
CA PHE A 180 19.46 14.49 -19.01
C PHE A 180 20.38 13.26 -19.02
N ARG A 181 20.89 12.83 -17.86
CA ARG A 181 21.65 11.58 -17.75
C ARG A 181 20.79 10.36 -18.10
N LEU A 182 19.52 10.30 -17.68
CA LEU A 182 18.61 9.22 -18.06
C LEU A 182 18.35 9.20 -19.57
N LEU A 183 18.06 10.36 -20.16
CA LEU A 183 17.84 10.48 -21.61
C LEU A 183 19.07 10.03 -22.40
N ARG A 184 20.27 10.40 -21.93
CA ARG A 184 21.55 10.01 -22.56
C ARG A 184 21.86 8.52 -22.42
N ASN A 185 21.40 7.86 -21.35
CA ASN A 185 21.55 6.42 -21.18
C ASN A 185 20.68 5.60 -22.17
N GLY A 186 19.82 6.26 -22.93
CA GLY A 186 19.02 5.67 -24.01
C GLY A 186 17.62 5.28 -23.55
N MET A 187 16.61 5.84 -24.23
CA MET A 187 15.21 5.45 -24.11
C MET A 187 14.69 5.04 -25.51
N PRO A 188 15.03 3.83 -25.99
CA PRO A 188 14.79 3.44 -27.38
C PRO A 188 13.31 3.37 -27.78
N ALA A 189 12.40 3.17 -26.82
CA ALA A 189 10.96 3.13 -27.06
C ALA A 189 10.26 4.48 -26.88
N LEU A 190 11.00 5.55 -26.56
CA LEU A 190 10.42 6.86 -26.25
C LEU A 190 9.84 7.50 -27.50
N GLU A 191 8.54 7.71 -27.49
CA GLU A 191 7.76 8.34 -28.55
C GLU A 191 7.36 9.76 -28.18
N THR A 192 7.19 10.04 -26.89
CA THR A 192 6.72 11.34 -26.40
C THR A 192 7.52 11.78 -25.16
N LEU A 193 8.03 13.00 -25.20
CA LEU A 193 8.71 13.65 -24.09
C LEU A 193 8.05 15.01 -23.85
N VAL A 194 7.52 15.21 -22.64
CA VAL A 194 6.94 16.49 -22.20
C VAL A 194 7.74 16.96 -20.98
N ILE A 195 8.33 18.14 -21.07
CA ILE A 195 9.12 18.80 -20.02
C ILE A 195 8.57 20.22 -19.82
#